data_AF-A0A1I7L7K7-F1
#
_entry.id   AF-A0A1I7L7K7-F1
#
_cell.length_a   1.000
_cell.length_b   1.000
_cell.length_c   1.000
_cell.angle_alpha   90.00
_cell.angle_beta   90.00
_cell.angle_gamma   90.00
#
_symmetry.space_group_name_H-M   'P 1'
#
loop_
_entity.id
_entity.type
_entity.pdbx_description
1 polymer ?
#
loop_
_entity_poly.entity_id
_entity_poly.type
_entity_poly.pdbx_seq_one_letter_code
_entity_poly.pdbx_strand_id
1 'polypeptide(L)'
;MEPMTTTRRTGLVIGPDFDFMGLAVTSPFVVANRYAGAALYDVHLLSERGGPIRSGLGPDLATEPLGDPAAFDTLLVAAGINPPTTSPVLADHLRAAARSTRRVAGLCLGAFMLGDAGLLDGRRATTHWHFAPQFRARYPACRLDIDKIYVVDDTLWTSAGMSAAIDLAVGMIEHDHGRDLAVSVARGLVMERRRAGGQAQHSAFLDLDARTDRIQAVLAYARRNLHLPLTTEALAAVACLSPRQFTRLFRAETGASPSKAVERLRLEAAKLMLEQSRLPIEEIARETGFSNRERMRRAFLRAYGAGPRSVRAGAGPIAAQ
;
A
#
# COMPACT_ATOMS: atom_id res chain seq x y z
N MET A 1 21.61 30.86 -16.17
CA MET A 1 21.26 30.95 -14.75
C MET A 1 20.08 30.03 -14.55
N GLU A 2 20.31 28.78 -14.13
CA GLU A 2 19.21 27.85 -13.84
C GLU A 2 18.35 28.45 -12.72
N PRO A 3 17.02 28.34 -12.79
CA PRO A 3 16.18 28.84 -11.72
C PRO A 3 16.54 28.11 -10.43
N MET A 4 16.90 28.86 -9.39
CA MET A 4 17.04 28.34 -8.03
C MET A 4 15.75 27.60 -7.67
N THR A 5 15.79 26.27 -7.66
CA THR A 5 14.68 25.45 -7.17
C THR A 5 14.48 25.77 -5.70
N THR A 6 13.38 26.43 -5.37
CA THR A 6 12.97 26.67 -3.99
C THR A 6 12.83 25.33 -3.26
N THR A 7 13.54 25.19 -2.13
CA THR A 7 13.47 24.00 -1.29
C THR A 7 12.05 23.81 -0.77
N ARG A 8 11.50 22.61 -0.96
CA ARG A 8 10.14 22.28 -0.55
C ARG A 8 10.10 21.80 0.89
N ARG A 9 9.33 22.47 1.74
CA ARG A 9 9.22 22.10 3.16
C ARG A 9 8.21 20.97 3.32
N THR A 10 8.64 19.88 3.95
CA THR A 10 7.86 18.64 4.14
C THR A 10 7.74 18.36 5.63
N GLY A 11 6.54 18.47 6.19
CA GLY A 11 6.26 18.14 7.59
C GLY A 11 5.75 16.71 7.73
N LEU A 12 6.31 15.92 8.64
CA LEU A 12 5.76 14.62 9.06
C LEU A 12 5.19 14.76 10.47
N VAL A 13 3.87 14.76 10.57
CA VAL A 13 3.14 14.79 11.84
C VAL A 13 3.08 13.38 12.43
N ILE A 14 3.57 13.24 13.66
CA ILE A 14 3.53 12.02 14.45
C ILE A 14 2.84 12.28 15.79
N GLY A 15 2.18 11.25 16.32
CA GLY A 15 1.57 11.25 17.65
C GLY A 15 2.27 10.27 18.60
N PRO A 16 1.77 10.15 19.85
CA PRO A 16 2.18 9.10 20.76
C PRO A 16 2.04 7.71 20.13
N ASP A 17 2.89 6.78 20.55
CA ASP A 17 2.90 5.39 20.06
C ASP A 17 3.17 5.26 18.54
N PHE A 18 3.83 6.26 17.95
CA PHE A 18 4.27 6.15 16.56
C PHE A 18 5.22 4.96 16.37
N ASP A 19 5.20 4.40 15.16
CA ASP A 19 6.11 3.35 14.74
C ASP A 19 7.29 3.93 13.94
N PHE A 20 8.51 3.47 14.21
CA PHE A 20 9.72 3.95 13.53
C PHE A 20 9.69 3.73 12.01
N MET A 21 9.02 2.68 11.54
CA MET A 21 8.83 2.46 10.11
C MET A 21 7.97 3.56 9.47
N GLY A 22 7.12 4.24 10.25
CA GLY A 22 6.41 5.44 9.80
C GLY A 22 7.34 6.60 9.45
N LEU A 23 8.50 6.71 10.12
CA LEU A 23 9.51 7.73 9.83
C LEU A 23 10.30 7.43 8.55
N ALA A 24 10.38 6.17 8.12
CA ALA A 24 11.14 5.77 6.94
C ALA A 24 10.64 6.44 5.65
N VAL A 25 9.41 6.96 5.64
CA VAL A 25 8.87 7.79 4.54
C VAL A 25 9.69 9.05 4.28
N THR A 26 10.49 9.52 5.25
CA THR A 26 11.35 10.70 5.10
C THR A 26 12.61 10.40 4.30
N SER A 27 13.09 9.15 4.31
CA SER A 27 14.34 8.74 3.67
C SER A 27 14.39 9.03 2.17
N PRO A 28 13.34 8.77 1.36
CA PRO A 28 13.32 9.15 -0.06
C PRO A 28 13.65 10.62 -0.33
N PHE A 29 13.15 11.55 0.50
CA PHE A 29 13.40 12.99 0.32
C PHE A 29 14.87 13.35 0.60
N VAL A 30 15.45 12.76 1.65
CA VAL A 30 16.88 12.92 1.98
C VAL A 30 17.76 12.36 0.87
N VAL A 31 17.39 11.19 0.34
CA VAL A 31 18.11 10.54 -0.76
C VAL A 31 17.95 11.34 -2.07
N ALA A 32 16.79 11.98 -2.30
CA ALA A 32 16.58 12.87 -3.44
C ALA A 32 17.53 14.07 -3.40
N ASN A 33 17.68 14.72 -2.23
CA ASN A 33 18.65 15.81 -2.06
C ASN A 33 20.08 15.36 -2.41
N ARG A 34 20.46 14.16 -1.94
CA ARG A 34 21.80 13.59 -2.21
C ARG A 34 22.04 13.37 -3.70
N TYR A 35 21.09 12.79 -4.42
CA TYR A 35 21.26 12.51 -5.86
C TYR A 35 21.13 13.75 -6.73
N ALA A 36 20.35 14.74 -6.30
CA ALA A 36 20.25 16.02 -6.99
C ALA A 36 21.46 16.93 -6.74
N GLY A 37 22.23 16.69 -5.67
CA GLY A 37 23.32 17.59 -5.26
C GLY A 37 22.83 18.95 -4.74
N ALA A 38 21.55 19.06 -4.35
CA ALA A 38 20.90 20.29 -3.91
C ALA A 38 19.83 20.00 -2.85
N ALA A 39 19.48 21.01 -2.05
CA ALA A 39 18.40 20.93 -1.07
C ALA A 39 17.03 21.09 -1.77
N LEU A 40 16.49 19.98 -2.28
CA LEU A 40 15.16 19.96 -2.92
C LEU A 40 14.04 19.87 -1.88
N TYR A 41 14.27 19.17 -0.77
CA TYR A 41 13.33 18.98 0.33
C TYR A 41 13.96 19.36 1.67
N ASP A 42 13.17 19.98 2.53
CA ASP A 42 13.51 20.26 3.93
C ASP A 42 12.48 19.55 4.81
N VAL A 43 12.92 18.52 5.55
CA VAL A 43 12.03 17.59 6.25
C VAL A 43 11.98 17.91 7.74
N HIS A 44 10.78 18.17 8.25
CA HIS A 44 10.53 18.46 9.65
C HIS A 44 9.68 17.37 10.31
N LEU A 45 10.01 17.02 11.55
CA LEU A 45 9.19 16.14 12.38
C LEU A 45 8.32 16.99 13.29
N LEU A 46 7.00 16.81 13.19
CA LEU A 46 6.01 17.63 13.85
C LEU A 46 5.18 16.79 14.83
N SER A 47 4.74 17.41 15.91
CA SER A 47 3.67 16.89 16.77
C SER A 47 2.78 18.04 17.26
N GLU A 48 1.60 17.73 17.80
CA GLU A 48 0.64 18.76 18.25
C GLU A 48 1.26 19.81 19.17
N ARG A 49 2.15 19.40 20.08
CA ARG A 49 2.74 20.28 21.09
C ARG A 49 4.25 20.48 20.92
N GLY A 50 4.89 19.75 20.02
CA GLY A 50 6.34 19.66 19.93
C GLY A 50 6.95 18.93 21.12
N GLY A 51 8.28 18.90 21.18
CA GLY A 51 9.04 18.23 22.23
C GLY A 51 9.20 16.72 21.99
N PRO A 52 9.68 15.97 22.99
CA PRO A 52 9.89 14.54 22.89
C PRO A 52 8.56 13.79 22.83
N ILE A 53 8.40 12.96 21.79
CA ILE A 53 7.29 12.02 21.63
C ILE A 53 7.80 10.61 21.84
N ARG A 54 7.13 9.86 22.70
CA ARG A 54 7.47 8.47 23.00
C ARG A 54 7.02 7.56 21.87
N SER A 55 7.96 6.77 21.34
CA SER A 55 7.66 5.72 20.37
C SER A 55 7.07 4.48 21.07
N GLY A 56 6.33 3.67 20.31
CA GLY A 56 5.88 2.36 20.79
C GLY A 56 7.02 1.36 21.05
N LEU A 57 8.25 1.68 20.61
CA LEU A 57 9.44 0.83 20.70
C LEU A 57 10.48 1.32 21.73
N GLY A 58 10.15 2.32 22.54
CA GLY A 58 10.95 2.74 23.69
C GLY A 58 11.54 4.15 23.63
N PRO A 59 12.39 4.49 22.65
CA PRO A 59 13.07 5.78 22.64
C PRO A 59 12.14 6.93 22.27
N ASP A 60 12.43 8.10 22.83
CA ASP A 60 11.75 9.36 22.53
C ASP A 60 12.36 10.02 21.30
N LEU A 61 11.54 10.73 20.53
CA LEU A 61 11.94 11.49 19.37
C LEU A 61 11.53 12.95 19.51
N ALA A 62 12.47 13.87 19.33
CA ALA A 62 12.18 15.29 19.39
C ALA A 62 11.38 15.74 18.15
N THR A 63 10.36 16.57 18.37
CA THR A 63 9.50 17.14 17.34
C THR A 63 9.33 18.64 17.52
N GLU A 64 9.04 19.34 16.44
CA GLU A 64 8.58 20.72 16.45
C GLU A 64 7.06 20.76 16.67
N PRO A 65 6.51 21.82 17.31
CA PRO A 65 5.06 21.97 17.42
C PRO A 65 4.42 22.22 16.06
N LEU A 66 3.13 21.90 15.93
CA LEU A 66 2.33 22.32 14.77
C LEU A 66 2.35 23.85 14.67
N GLY A 67 2.89 24.36 13.56
CA GLY A 67 2.95 25.79 13.24
C GLY A 67 1.88 26.19 12.22
N ASP A 68 2.18 27.21 11.42
CA ASP A 68 1.36 27.57 10.26
C ASP A 68 1.41 26.46 9.20
N PRO A 69 0.27 25.83 8.83
CA PRO A 69 0.25 24.84 7.76
C PRO A 69 0.78 25.36 6.43
N ALA A 70 0.59 26.66 6.11
CA ALA A 70 1.06 27.27 4.87
C ALA A 70 2.59 27.37 4.78
N ALA A 71 3.30 27.15 5.89
CA ALA A 71 4.75 27.09 5.91
C ALA A 71 5.31 25.79 5.29
N PHE A 72 4.44 24.84 4.93
CA PHE A 72 4.81 23.55 4.33
C PHE A 72 4.21 23.37 2.95
N ASP A 73 5.00 22.84 2.02
CA ASP A 73 4.51 22.40 0.71
C ASP A 73 3.79 21.06 0.81
N THR A 74 4.25 20.18 1.70
CA THR A 74 3.72 18.82 1.88
C THR A 74 3.58 18.52 3.35
N LEU A 75 2.39 18.08 3.76
CA LEU A 75 2.13 17.59 5.12
C LEU A 75 1.78 16.11 5.09
N LEU A 76 2.59 15.29 5.76
CA LEU A 76 2.39 13.87 5.94
C LEU A 76 1.87 13.63 7.35
N VAL A 77 0.89 12.75 7.53
CA VAL A 77 0.42 12.33 8.84
C VAL A 77 0.56 10.82 8.99
N ALA A 78 1.26 10.42 10.05
CA ALA A 78 1.45 9.03 10.43
C ALA A 78 0.81 8.75 11.79
N ALA A 79 0.32 7.54 11.95
CA ALA A 79 -0.22 7.03 13.20
C ALA A 79 0.61 5.84 13.68
N GLY A 80 0.34 5.39 14.91
CA GLY A 80 0.86 4.12 15.42
C GLY A 80 0.25 2.90 14.74
N ILE A 81 0.40 1.74 15.37
CA ILE A 81 -0.04 0.44 14.83
C ILE A 81 -1.55 0.16 14.95
N ASN A 82 -2.28 1.00 15.70
CA ASN A 82 -3.72 0.91 15.88
C ASN A 82 -4.42 2.16 15.31
N PRO A 83 -5.69 2.03 14.85
CA PRO A 83 -6.43 3.16 14.31
C PRO A 83 -6.56 4.28 15.35
N PRO A 84 -6.09 5.49 15.03
CA PRO A 84 -6.14 6.60 15.98
C PRO A 84 -7.56 7.19 16.10
N THR A 85 -7.76 7.96 17.15
CA THR A 85 -8.78 9.01 17.19
C THR A 85 -8.07 10.34 17.11
N THR A 86 -8.44 11.15 16.13
CA THR A 86 -7.78 12.43 15.86
C THR A 86 -8.27 13.47 16.84
N SER A 87 -7.36 14.23 17.44
CA SER A 87 -7.75 15.35 18.29
C SER A 87 -8.43 16.45 17.45
N PRO A 88 -9.29 17.28 18.05
CA PRO A 88 -9.85 18.44 17.35
C PRO A 88 -8.77 19.38 16.80
N VAL A 89 -7.67 19.57 17.55
CA VAL A 89 -6.55 20.44 17.17
C VAL A 89 -5.88 19.93 15.89
N LEU A 90 -5.55 18.63 15.83
CA LEU A 90 -4.95 18.03 14.65
C LEU A 90 -5.94 17.99 13.48
N ALA A 91 -7.22 17.71 13.72
CA ALA A 91 -8.23 17.71 12.67
C ALA A 91 -8.37 19.11 12.02
N ASP A 92 -8.39 20.17 12.83
CA ASP A 92 -8.45 21.56 12.31
C ASP A 92 -7.17 21.94 11.57
N HIS A 93 -6.00 21.53 12.09
CA HIS A 93 -4.72 21.75 11.41
C HIS A 93 -4.68 21.04 10.04
N LEU A 94 -5.14 19.80 9.96
CA LEU A 94 -5.23 19.05 8.70
C LEU A 94 -6.20 19.71 7.71
N ARG A 95 -7.35 20.22 8.18
CA ARG A 95 -8.29 20.98 7.33
C ARG A 95 -7.65 22.26 6.79
N ALA A 96 -6.90 22.98 7.62
CA ALA A 96 -6.19 24.19 7.19
C ALA A 96 -5.10 23.84 6.16
N ALA A 97 -4.29 22.80 6.44
CA ALA A 97 -3.26 22.31 5.53
C ALA A 97 -3.83 21.93 4.16
N ALA A 98 -4.97 21.23 4.12
CA ALA A 98 -5.60 20.83 2.86
C ALA A 98 -6.02 22.01 1.96
N ARG A 99 -6.14 23.23 2.52
CA ARG A 99 -6.44 24.46 1.78
C ARG A 99 -5.20 25.27 1.40
N SER A 100 -4.08 25.10 2.12
CA SER A 100 -2.92 26.00 2.02
C SER A 100 -1.63 25.32 1.54
N THR A 101 -1.56 23.98 1.52
CA THR A 101 -0.39 23.24 1.05
C THR A 101 -0.62 22.66 -0.34
N ARG A 102 0.46 22.27 -1.04
CA ARG A 102 0.35 21.57 -2.34
C ARG A 102 -0.31 20.20 -2.18
N ARG A 103 -0.08 19.53 -1.05
CA ARG A 103 -0.65 18.21 -0.76
C ARG A 103 -0.60 17.84 0.72
N VAL A 104 -1.58 17.04 1.11
CA VAL A 104 -1.65 16.39 2.43
C VAL A 104 -1.72 14.88 2.23
N ALA A 105 -0.94 14.13 2.98
CA ALA A 105 -0.88 12.68 2.84
C ALA A 105 -1.13 11.90 4.15
N GLY A 106 -2.03 10.92 4.09
CA GLY A 106 -2.33 10.01 5.19
C GLY A 106 -1.58 8.69 5.01
N LEU A 107 -0.61 8.41 5.88
CA LEU A 107 0.24 7.23 5.75
C LEU A 107 -0.34 6.07 6.54
N CYS A 108 -0.65 4.94 5.88
CA CYS A 108 -1.21 3.77 6.54
C CYS A 108 -2.49 4.15 7.33
N LEU A 109 -2.44 4.11 8.66
CA LEU A 109 -3.55 4.49 9.54
C LEU A 109 -3.71 6.02 9.70
N GLY A 110 -2.76 6.82 9.21
CA GLY A 110 -2.93 8.27 9.06
C GLY A 110 -4.10 8.65 8.14
N ALA A 111 -4.57 7.73 7.29
CA ALA A 111 -5.81 7.91 6.54
C ALA A 111 -7.04 8.06 7.47
N PHE A 112 -7.07 7.43 8.64
CA PHE A 112 -8.14 7.66 9.63
C PHE A 112 -8.11 9.11 10.12
N MET A 113 -6.93 9.71 10.25
CA MET A 113 -6.82 11.10 10.67
C MET A 113 -7.35 12.08 9.63
N LEU A 114 -7.09 11.81 8.35
CA LEU A 114 -7.71 12.55 7.26
C LEU A 114 -9.24 12.34 7.21
N GLY A 115 -9.70 11.11 7.48
CA GLY A 115 -11.13 10.79 7.59
C GLY A 115 -11.82 11.55 8.73
N ASP A 116 -11.22 11.58 9.93
CA ASP A 116 -11.71 12.33 11.09
C ASP A 116 -11.78 13.84 10.83
N ALA A 117 -10.84 14.35 10.04
CA ALA A 117 -10.84 15.73 9.59
C ALA A 117 -11.93 16.02 8.52
N GLY A 118 -12.63 15.01 8.02
CA GLY A 118 -13.65 15.13 6.95
C GLY A 118 -13.05 15.34 5.56
N LEU A 119 -11.74 15.10 5.39
CA LEU A 119 -11.05 15.38 4.13
C LEU A 119 -11.28 14.30 3.07
N LEU A 120 -11.77 13.12 3.47
CA LEU A 120 -11.92 11.97 2.58
C LEU A 120 -13.35 11.75 2.07
N ASP A 121 -14.30 12.62 2.42
CA ASP A 121 -15.70 12.49 2.01
C ASP A 121 -15.84 12.65 0.48
N GLY A 122 -16.36 11.62 -0.19
CA GLY A 122 -16.50 11.56 -1.64
C GLY A 122 -15.19 11.36 -2.41
N ARG A 123 -14.04 11.34 -1.71
CA ARG A 123 -12.70 11.20 -2.30
C ARG A 123 -12.28 9.74 -2.37
N ARG A 124 -11.34 9.44 -3.26
CA ARG A 124 -10.66 8.15 -3.30
C ARG A 124 -9.52 8.13 -2.29
N ALA A 125 -9.42 7.06 -1.55
CA ALA A 125 -8.32 6.84 -0.62
C ALA A 125 -7.98 5.36 -0.52
N THR A 126 -6.85 5.07 0.11
CA THR A 126 -6.47 3.74 0.56
C THR A 126 -6.00 3.82 2.03
N THR A 127 -5.97 2.70 2.72
CA THR A 127 -5.42 2.54 4.07
C THR A 127 -4.97 1.10 4.24
N HIS A 128 -4.50 0.71 5.42
CA HIS A 128 -4.10 -0.67 5.67
C HIS A 128 -5.29 -1.62 5.55
N TRP A 129 -5.17 -2.62 4.67
CA TRP A 129 -6.20 -3.63 4.39
C TRP A 129 -6.83 -4.25 5.64
N HIS A 130 -6.02 -4.51 6.69
CA HIS A 130 -6.50 -5.12 7.93
C HIS A 130 -7.62 -4.29 8.58
N PHE A 131 -7.51 -2.96 8.48
CA PHE A 131 -8.44 -2.02 9.09
C PHE A 131 -9.48 -1.52 8.09
N ALA A 132 -9.53 -2.05 6.87
CA ALA A 132 -10.50 -1.64 5.86
C ALA A 132 -11.98 -1.80 6.30
N PRO A 133 -12.39 -2.87 7.01
CA PRO A 133 -13.76 -2.97 7.52
C PRO A 133 -14.10 -1.84 8.50
N GLN A 134 -13.20 -1.55 9.45
CA GLN A 134 -13.37 -0.47 10.42
C GLN A 134 -13.37 0.90 9.74
N PHE A 135 -12.49 1.12 8.76
CA PHE A 135 -12.42 2.36 7.99
C PHE A 135 -13.73 2.61 7.24
N ARG A 136 -14.27 1.60 6.54
CA ARG A 136 -15.54 1.72 5.80
C ARG A 136 -16.73 2.02 6.71
N ALA A 137 -16.74 1.45 7.92
CA ALA A 137 -17.77 1.73 8.90
C ALA A 137 -17.72 3.19 9.41
N ARG A 138 -16.51 3.72 9.60
CA ARG A 138 -16.30 5.07 10.14
C ARG A 138 -16.43 6.19 9.09
N TYR A 139 -16.02 5.92 7.84
CA TYR A 139 -16.02 6.90 6.74
C TYR A 139 -16.72 6.34 5.49
N PRO A 140 -18.06 6.10 5.54
CA PRO A 140 -18.79 5.46 4.45
C PRO A 140 -18.84 6.28 3.15
N ALA A 141 -18.63 7.60 3.23
CA ALA A 141 -18.58 8.48 2.06
C ALA A 141 -17.24 8.39 1.29
N CYS A 142 -16.19 7.82 1.89
CA CYS A 142 -14.89 7.66 1.25
C CYS A 142 -14.91 6.47 0.27
N ARG A 143 -14.41 6.69 -0.95
CA ARG A 143 -14.25 5.64 -1.97
C ARG A 143 -12.95 4.87 -1.71
N LEU A 144 -13.00 3.96 -0.74
CA LEU A 144 -11.82 3.20 -0.29
C LEU A 144 -11.40 2.12 -1.30
N ASP A 145 -10.21 2.29 -1.89
CA ASP A 145 -9.56 1.41 -2.85
C ASP A 145 -8.41 0.63 -2.17
N ILE A 146 -8.77 -0.48 -1.51
CA ILE A 146 -7.84 -1.27 -0.69
C ILE A 146 -6.88 -2.13 -1.51
N ASP A 147 -7.07 -2.14 -2.82
CA ASP A 147 -6.25 -2.87 -3.76
C ASP A 147 -5.02 -2.08 -4.21
N LYS A 148 -4.87 -0.84 -3.74
CA LYS A 148 -3.78 0.07 -4.09
C LYS A 148 -2.85 0.32 -2.91
N ILE A 149 -1.54 0.23 -3.16
CA ILE A 149 -0.52 0.58 -2.17
C ILE A 149 -0.49 2.07 -1.85
N TYR A 150 -0.86 2.92 -2.81
CA TYR A 150 -1.17 4.33 -2.57
C TYR A 150 -2.17 4.86 -3.58
N VAL A 151 -2.94 5.86 -3.16
CA VAL A 151 -3.93 6.56 -3.97
C VAL A 151 -3.61 8.04 -3.97
N VAL A 152 -3.70 8.65 -5.15
CA VAL A 152 -3.63 10.09 -5.36
C VAL A 152 -4.97 10.54 -5.87
N ASP A 153 -5.61 11.43 -5.13
CA ASP A 153 -6.85 12.13 -5.49
C ASP A 153 -6.57 13.62 -5.34
N ASP A 154 -6.12 14.25 -6.43
CA ASP A 154 -5.71 15.67 -6.46
C ASP A 154 -4.65 16.00 -5.39
N THR A 155 -4.94 16.88 -4.43
CA THR A 155 -4.01 17.25 -3.34
C THR A 155 -3.96 16.23 -2.19
N LEU A 156 -4.84 15.22 -2.19
CA LEU A 156 -4.90 14.21 -1.13
C LEU A 156 -4.24 12.91 -1.56
N TRP A 157 -3.27 12.48 -0.75
CA TRP A 157 -2.49 11.27 -0.99
C TRP A 157 -2.70 10.32 0.17
N THR A 158 -2.85 9.02 -0.08
CA THR A 158 -2.96 8.03 1.00
C THR A 158 -2.18 6.78 0.66
N SER A 159 -1.60 6.12 1.66
CA SER A 159 -0.90 4.85 1.48
C SER A 159 -1.45 3.74 2.36
N ALA A 160 -1.27 2.53 1.88
CA ALA A 160 -1.73 1.30 2.52
C ALA A 160 -0.97 0.95 3.80
N GLY A 161 0.34 1.09 3.79
CA GLY A 161 1.21 0.54 4.83
C GLY A 161 2.53 1.27 4.88
N MET A 162 3.32 0.98 5.91
CA MET A 162 4.56 1.72 6.18
C MET A 162 5.59 1.59 5.04
N SER A 163 5.72 0.40 4.42
CA SER A 163 6.58 0.25 3.24
C SER A 163 6.00 0.94 2.00
N ALA A 164 4.68 0.98 1.85
CA ALA A 164 4.03 1.67 0.73
C ALA A 164 4.11 3.20 0.86
N ALA A 165 4.31 3.73 2.07
CA ALA A 165 4.61 5.14 2.28
C ALA A 165 5.92 5.55 1.58
N ILE A 166 6.93 4.67 1.56
CA ILE A 166 8.19 4.89 0.83
C ILE A 166 7.92 4.97 -0.68
N ASP A 167 7.11 4.07 -1.24
CA ASP A 167 6.70 4.13 -2.66
C ASP A 167 5.91 5.41 -2.98
N LEU A 168 5.05 5.85 -2.05
CA LEU A 168 4.30 7.10 -2.15
C LEU A 168 5.24 8.31 -2.19
N ALA A 169 6.25 8.38 -1.31
CA ALA A 169 7.23 9.46 -1.30
C ALA A 169 8.10 9.48 -2.58
N VAL A 170 8.50 8.32 -3.10
CA VAL A 170 9.14 8.22 -4.43
C VAL A 170 8.20 8.70 -5.54
N GLY A 171 6.90 8.41 -5.44
CA GLY A 171 5.88 8.96 -6.34
C GLY A 171 5.76 10.49 -6.27
N MET A 172 5.88 11.08 -5.08
CA MET A 172 5.92 12.54 -4.90
C MET A 172 7.15 13.15 -5.57
N ILE A 173 8.32 12.52 -5.43
CA ILE A 173 9.56 12.97 -6.06
C ILE A 173 9.45 12.93 -7.58
N GLU A 174 8.85 11.87 -8.15
CA GLU A 174 8.59 11.81 -9.59
C GLU A 174 7.67 12.93 -10.04
N HIS A 175 6.60 13.20 -9.29
CA HIS A 175 5.66 14.26 -9.61
C HIS A 175 6.33 15.65 -9.56
N ASP A 176 7.28 15.85 -8.65
CA ASP A 176 7.90 17.15 -8.41
C ASP A 176 9.11 17.45 -9.31
N HIS A 177 9.88 16.41 -9.66
CA HIS A 177 11.20 16.55 -10.30
C HIS A 177 11.40 15.59 -11.48
N GLY A 178 10.37 14.83 -11.84
CA GLY A 178 10.40 13.91 -12.96
C GLY A 178 10.97 12.53 -12.62
N ARG A 179 10.84 11.65 -13.61
CA ARG A 179 11.08 10.21 -13.47
C ARG A 179 12.54 9.85 -13.17
N ASP A 180 13.50 10.58 -13.73
CA ASP A 180 14.91 10.21 -13.64
C ASP A 180 15.46 10.32 -12.22
N LEU A 181 15.09 11.39 -11.50
CA LEU A 181 15.44 11.53 -10.09
C LEU A 181 14.75 10.45 -9.24
N ALA A 182 13.46 10.20 -9.47
CA ALA A 182 12.72 9.18 -8.74
C ALA A 182 13.31 7.77 -8.93
N VAL A 183 13.76 7.44 -10.15
CA VAL A 183 14.45 6.17 -10.44
C VAL A 183 15.79 6.09 -9.70
N SER A 184 16.57 7.18 -9.68
CA SER A 184 17.84 7.23 -8.95
C SER A 184 17.63 7.05 -7.44
N VAL A 185 16.61 7.70 -6.87
CA VAL A 185 16.22 7.52 -5.47
C VAL A 185 15.82 6.09 -5.17
N ALA A 186 14.93 5.50 -5.97
CA ALA A 186 14.49 4.10 -5.77
C ALA A 186 15.67 3.11 -5.84
N ARG A 187 16.62 3.34 -6.76
CA ARG A 187 17.86 2.54 -6.85
C ARG A 187 18.75 2.70 -5.62
N GLY A 188 18.92 3.94 -5.14
CA GLY A 188 19.69 4.21 -3.93
C GLY A 188 19.10 3.59 -2.67
N LEU A 189 17.78 3.40 -2.65
CA LEU A 189 17.05 2.69 -1.59
C LEU A 189 16.96 1.17 -1.81
N VAL A 190 17.61 0.63 -2.85
CA VAL A 190 17.63 -0.81 -3.17
C VAL A 190 16.21 -1.39 -3.33
N MET A 191 15.31 -0.63 -3.94
CA MET A 191 13.95 -1.09 -4.21
C MET A 191 13.96 -2.02 -5.44
N GLU A 192 13.90 -3.34 -5.20
CA GLU A 192 13.99 -4.39 -6.25
C GLU A 192 12.98 -4.19 -7.39
N ARG A 193 11.76 -3.75 -7.06
CA ARG A 193 10.74 -3.31 -8.02
C ARG A 193 10.03 -2.10 -7.45
N ARG A 194 10.04 -0.98 -8.18
CA ARG A 194 9.18 0.17 -7.88
C ARG A 194 7.73 -0.30 -7.92
N ARG A 195 7.03 -0.23 -6.79
CA ARG A 195 5.62 -0.59 -6.76
C ARG A 195 4.84 0.63 -7.23
N ALA A 196 4.16 0.51 -8.37
CA ALA A 196 3.25 1.57 -8.83
C ALA A 196 2.02 1.61 -7.91
N GLY A 197 1.39 2.78 -7.74
CA GLY A 197 0.26 2.96 -6.80
C GLY A 197 -0.88 1.95 -6.98
N GLY A 198 -1.06 1.44 -8.20
CA GLY A 198 -2.06 0.41 -8.55
C GLY A 198 -1.81 -1.00 -7.99
N GLN A 199 -0.63 -1.28 -7.43
CA GLN A 199 -0.31 -2.63 -6.95
C GLN A 199 -1.07 -3.00 -5.67
N ALA A 200 -1.41 -4.29 -5.54
CA ALA A 200 -2.06 -4.87 -4.37
C ALA A 200 -1.23 -4.67 -3.09
N GLN A 201 -1.88 -4.24 -2.01
CA GLN A 201 -1.26 -4.09 -0.68
C GLN A 201 -0.77 -5.41 -0.10
N HIS A 202 -1.51 -6.47 -0.40
CA HIS A 202 -1.39 -7.77 0.21
C HIS A 202 -1.15 -8.82 -0.86
N SER A 203 -0.16 -9.67 -0.61
CA SER A 203 -0.03 -10.93 -1.32
C SER A 203 -0.77 -11.99 -0.53
N ALA A 204 -1.64 -12.76 -1.18
CA ALA A 204 -2.35 -13.94 -0.69
C ALA A 204 -1.41 -14.95 -0.07
N PHE A 205 -0.12 -14.88 -0.38
CA PHE A 205 0.92 -15.67 0.26
C PHE A 205 1.12 -15.31 1.74
N LEU A 206 1.03 -14.03 2.12
CA LEU A 206 1.14 -13.57 3.52
C LEU A 206 -0.11 -13.92 4.34
N ASP A 207 -1.26 -14.08 3.69
CA ASP A 207 -2.49 -14.51 4.36
C ASP A 207 -2.53 -16.02 4.63
N LEU A 208 -1.60 -16.78 4.04
CA LEU A 208 -1.46 -18.22 4.23
C LEU A 208 -0.31 -18.42 5.22
N ASP A 209 -0.57 -18.07 6.48
CA ASP A 209 0.39 -18.10 7.60
C ASP A 209 0.67 -19.55 8.03
N ALA A 210 1.37 -20.27 7.15
CA ALA A 210 1.71 -21.68 7.32
C ALA A 210 2.75 -21.83 8.42
N ARG A 211 2.37 -22.53 9.50
CA ARG A 211 3.18 -22.72 10.70
C ARG A 211 4.22 -23.83 10.54
N THR A 212 3.98 -24.76 9.61
CA THR A 212 4.88 -25.88 9.34
C THR A 212 5.55 -25.79 7.98
N ASP A 213 6.80 -26.24 7.90
CA ASP A 213 7.59 -26.34 6.65
C ASP A 213 6.83 -27.07 5.53
N ARG A 214 6.01 -28.06 5.91
CA ARG A 214 5.21 -28.84 4.96
C ARG A 214 4.17 -27.99 4.25
N ILE A 215 3.38 -27.19 4.98
CA ILE A 215 2.37 -26.33 4.36
C ILE A 215 3.05 -25.17 3.61
N GLN A 216 4.15 -24.63 4.13
CA GLN A 216 4.96 -23.63 3.41
C GLN A 216 5.48 -24.17 2.07
N ALA A 217 5.98 -25.41 2.04
CA ALA A 217 6.43 -26.05 0.80
C ALA A 217 5.30 -26.22 -0.22
N VAL A 218 4.08 -26.58 0.24
CA VAL A 218 2.91 -26.66 -0.63
C VAL A 218 2.54 -25.29 -1.22
N LEU A 219 2.54 -24.23 -0.41
CA LEU A 219 2.25 -22.87 -0.88
C LEU A 219 3.29 -22.37 -1.89
N ALA A 220 4.57 -22.64 -1.63
CA ALA A 220 5.66 -22.31 -2.53
C ALA A 220 5.56 -23.10 -3.84
N TYR A 221 5.20 -24.38 -3.78
CA TYR A 221 4.94 -25.20 -4.96
C TYR A 221 3.75 -24.66 -5.76
N ALA A 222 2.62 -24.40 -5.12
CA ALA A 222 1.42 -23.87 -5.76
C ALA A 222 1.74 -22.56 -6.51
N ARG A 223 2.50 -21.65 -5.90
CA ARG A 223 2.88 -20.36 -6.49
C ARG A 223 3.68 -20.50 -7.79
N ARG A 224 4.59 -21.48 -7.87
CA ARG A 224 5.40 -21.74 -9.08
C ARG A 224 4.63 -22.49 -10.17
N ASN A 225 3.50 -23.10 -9.82
CA ASN A 225 2.79 -24.05 -10.67
C ASN A 225 1.30 -23.72 -10.84
N LEU A 226 0.93 -22.44 -10.79
CA LEU A 226 -0.49 -22.02 -10.84
C LEU A 226 -1.22 -22.48 -12.11
N HIS A 227 -0.50 -22.62 -13.22
CA HIS A 227 -0.99 -23.13 -14.51
C HIS A 227 -1.37 -24.62 -14.48
N LEU A 228 -0.88 -25.40 -13.50
CA LEU A 228 -1.16 -26.83 -13.37
C LEU A 228 -2.50 -27.11 -12.65
N PRO A 229 -3.08 -28.30 -12.81
CA PRO A 229 -4.22 -28.73 -11.99
C PRO A 229 -3.78 -29.02 -10.55
N LEU A 230 -3.78 -27.99 -9.71
CA LEU A 230 -3.45 -28.07 -8.28
C LEU A 230 -4.62 -28.65 -7.45
N THR A 231 -4.92 -29.94 -7.65
CA THR A 231 -5.95 -30.64 -6.87
C THR A 231 -5.49 -30.89 -5.42
N THR A 232 -6.42 -31.22 -4.54
CA THR A 232 -6.11 -31.56 -3.15
C THR A 232 -5.13 -32.73 -3.06
N GLU A 233 -5.25 -33.71 -3.95
CA GLU A 233 -4.39 -34.89 -4.02
C GLU A 233 -2.97 -34.51 -4.44
N ALA A 234 -2.83 -33.66 -5.47
CA ALA A 234 -1.53 -33.19 -5.93
C ALA A 234 -0.79 -32.40 -4.84
N LEU A 235 -1.51 -31.52 -4.13
CA LEU A 235 -0.93 -30.73 -3.04
C LEU A 235 -0.62 -31.58 -1.79
N ALA A 236 -1.45 -32.59 -1.51
CA ALA A 236 -1.20 -33.52 -0.41
C ALA A 236 0.05 -34.37 -0.67
N ALA A 237 0.30 -34.78 -1.92
CA ALA A 237 1.52 -35.47 -2.31
C ALA A 237 2.77 -34.61 -2.07
N VAL A 238 2.73 -33.30 -2.37
CA VAL A 238 3.84 -32.36 -2.07
C VAL A 238 4.12 -32.29 -0.56
N ALA A 239 3.09 -32.37 0.28
CA ALA A 239 3.23 -32.41 1.73
C ALA A 239 3.62 -33.78 2.30
N CYS A 240 3.71 -34.82 1.46
CA CYS A 240 3.83 -36.23 1.87
C CYS A 240 2.72 -36.65 2.87
N LEU A 241 1.48 -36.23 2.62
CA LEU A 241 0.31 -36.51 3.47
C LEU A 241 -0.82 -37.17 2.66
N SER A 242 -1.72 -37.89 3.35
CA SER A 242 -2.99 -38.27 2.74
C SER A 242 -3.87 -37.04 2.49
N PRO A 243 -4.78 -37.05 1.49
CA PRO A 243 -5.64 -35.90 1.18
C PRO A 243 -6.49 -35.41 2.36
N ARG A 244 -6.96 -36.35 3.20
CA ARG A 244 -7.73 -36.06 4.42
C ARG A 244 -6.88 -35.33 5.47
N GLN A 245 -5.68 -35.84 5.76
CA GLN A 245 -4.77 -35.23 6.73
C GLN A 245 -4.31 -33.85 6.24
N PHE A 246 -3.96 -33.74 4.95
CA PHE A 246 -3.56 -32.49 4.34
C PHE A 246 -4.65 -31.43 4.44
N THR A 247 -5.89 -31.74 4.04
CA THR A 247 -7.00 -30.77 4.09
C THR A 247 -7.24 -30.25 5.51
N ARG A 248 -7.19 -31.15 6.49
CA ARG A 248 -7.38 -30.79 7.90
C ARG A 248 -6.23 -29.91 8.41
N LEU A 249 -4.98 -30.30 8.15
CA LEU A 249 -3.79 -29.57 8.58
C LEU A 249 -3.72 -28.20 7.90
N PHE A 250 -3.90 -28.16 6.58
CA PHE A 250 -3.88 -26.93 5.79
C PHE A 250 -4.92 -25.93 6.30
N ARG A 251 -6.16 -26.37 6.59
CA ARG A 251 -7.20 -25.51 7.12
C ARG A 251 -6.92 -25.04 8.55
N ALA A 252 -6.34 -25.91 9.38
CA ALA A 252 -5.96 -25.56 10.74
C ALA A 252 -4.85 -24.50 10.78
N GLU A 253 -3.90 -24.55 9.84
CA GLU A 253 -2.80 -23.59 9.79
C GLU A 253 -3.17 -22.30 9.05
N THR A 254 -3.82 -22.40 7.89
CA THR A 254 -4.05 -21.24 7.00
C THR A 254 -5.44 -20.60 7.14
N GLY A 255 -6.35 -21.22 7.90
CA GLY A 255 -7.75 -20.78 8.02
C GLY A 255 -8.61 -21.01 6.77
N ALA A 256 -8.03 -21.46 5.65
CA ALA A 256 -8.73 -21.66 4.37
C ALA A 256 -8.63 -23.11 3.88
N SER A 257 -9.51 -23.51 2.96
CA SER A 257 -9.34 -24.79 2.26
C SER A 257 -8.26 -24.66 1.18
N PRO A 258 -7.56 -25.76 0.82
CA PRO A 258 -6.53 -25.75 -0.23
C PRO A 258 -7.04 -25.16 -1.55
N SER A 259 -8.25 -25.53 -1.99
CA SER A 259 -8.86 -25.02 -3.22
C SER A 259 -9.11 -23.50 -3.17
N LYS A 260 -9.56 -22.97 -2.03
CA LYS A 260 -9.78 -21.53 -1.84
C LYS A 260 -8.45 -20.76 -1.84
N ALA A 261 -7.41 -21.32 -1.22
CA ALA A 261 -6.07 -20.75 -1.24
C ALA A 261 -5.49 -20.69 -2.67
N VAL A 262 -5.60 -21.78 -3.43
CA VAL A 262 -5.19 -21.81 -4.85
C VAL A 262 -5.98 -20.80 -5.67
N GLU A 263 -7.31 -20.74 -5.55
CA GLU A 263 -8.11 -19.73 -6.29
C GLU A 263 -7.63 -18.31 -6.00
N ARG A 264 -7.29 -18.01 -4.74
CA ARG A 264 -6.76 -16.70 -4.34
C ARG A 264 -5.39 -16.41 -4.94
N LEU A 265 -4.46 -17.36 -4.91
CA LEU A 265 -3.14 -17.23 -5.53
C LEU A 265 -3.26 -17.00 -7.05
N ARG A 266 -4.18 -17.71 -7.72
CA ARG A 266 -4.46 -17.53 -9.15
C ARG A 266 -5.04 -16.16 -9.46
N LEU A 267 -5.98 -15.68 -8.65
CA LEU A 267 -6.56 -14.34 -8.79
C LEU A 267 -5.50 -13.25 -8.73
N GLU A 268 -4.58 -13.34 -7.78
CA GLU A 268 -3.51 -12.35 -7.64
C GLU A 268 -2.52 -12.39 -8.78
N ALA A 269 -2.08 -13.58 -9.20
CA ALA A 269 -1.21 -13.72 -10.35
C ALA A 269 -1.87 -13.14 -11.61
N ALA A 270 -3.17 -13.40 -11.79
CA ALA A 270 -3.92 -12.88 -12.92
C ALA A 270 -4.09 -11.36 -12.86
N LYS A 271 -4.35 -10.80 -11.68
CA LYS A 271 -4.41 -9.35 -11.46
C LYS A 271 -3.08 -8.70 -11.83
N LEU A 272 -1.97 -9.26 -11.37
CA LEU A 272 -0.63 -8.77 -11.69
C LEU A 272 -0.37 -8.79 -13.21
N MET A 273 -0.72 -9.87 -13.90
CA MET A 273 -0.57 -9.96 -15.36
C MET A 273 -1.49 -8.98 -16.10
N LEU A 274 -2.69 -8.73 -15.60
CA LEU A 274 -3.60 -7.71 -16.17
C LEU A 274 -3.03 -6.30 -16.06
N GLU A 275 -2.32 -6.01 -14.96
CA GLU A 275 -1.72 -4.70 -14.71
C GLU A 275 -0.38 -4.49 -15.44
N GLN A 276 0.38 -5.57 -15.66
CA GLN A 276 1.77 -5.50 -16.13
C GLN A 276 1.99 -5.96 -17.57
N SER A 277 0.99 -6.56 -18.22
CA SER A 277 1.13 -7.11 -19.57
C SER A 277 -0.04 -6.74 -20.48
N ARG A 278 0.15 -6.94 -21.79
CA ARG A 278 -0.90 -6.78 -22.82
C ARG A 278 -1.52 -8.11 -23.25
N LEU A 279 -1.21 -9.21 -22.56
CA LEU A 279 -1.69 -10.53 -22.94
C LEU A 279 -3.23 -10.56 -23.03
N PRO A 280 -3.84 -11.26 -23.99
CA PRO A 280 -5.27 -11.49 -24.02
C PRO A 280 -5.77 -12.07 -22.69
N ILE A 281 -6.96 -11.69 -22.24
CA ILE A 281 -7.53 -12.16 -20.96
C ILE A 281 -7.64 -13.70 -20.93
N GLU A 282 -7.88 -14.32 -22.08
CA GLU A 282 -7.95 -15.77 -22.23
C GLU A 282 -6.58 -16.44 -22.01
N GLU A 283 -5.51 -15.81 -22.48
CA GLU A 283 -4.16 -16.27 -22.24
C GLU A 283 -3.76 -16.10 -20.76
N ILE A 284 -4.11 -14.96 -20.15
CA ILE A 284 -3.91 -14.76 -18.71
C ILE A 284 -4.66 -15.83 -17.90
N ALA A 285 -5.89 -16.17 -18.28
CA ALA A 285 -6.65 -17.23 -17.61
C ALA A 285 -5.92 -18.58 -17.69
N ARG A 286 -5.36 -18.93 -18.86
CA ARG A 286 -4.57 -20.15 -19.06
C ARG A 286 -3.28 -20.16 -18.23
N GLU A 287 -2.49 -19.09 -18.30
CA GLU A 287 -1.22 -18.95 -17.58
C GLU A 287 -1.38 -18.98 -16.06
N THR A 288 -2.54 -18.53 -15.57
CA THR A 288 -2.86 -18.55 -14.14
C THR A 288 -3.68 -19.76 -13.73
N GLY A 289 -3.96 -20.69 -14.64
CA GLY A 289 -4.64 -21.97 -14.37
C GLY A 289 -6.14 -21.88 -14.12
N PHE A 290 -6.82 -20.82 -14.55
CA PHE A 290 -8.28 -20.83 -14.68
C PHE A 290 -8.68 -21.66 -15.90
N SER A 291 -9.70 -22.51 -15.74
CA SER A 291 -10.18 -23.39 -16.82
C SER A 291 -10.71 -22.62 -18.04
N ASN A 292 -11.25 -21.42 -17.81
CA ASN A 292 -11.70 -20.51 -18.86
C ASN A 292 -11.88 -19.08 -18.31
N ARG A 293 -12.06 -18.15 -19.25
CA ARG A 293 -12.30 -16.74 -18.99
C ARG A 293 -13.51 -16.48 -18.09
N GLU A 294 -14.58 -17.28 -18.19
CA GLU A 294 -15.80 -17.06 -17.40
C GLU A 294 -15.62 -17.47 -15.93
N ARG A 295 -14.86 -18.53 -15.64
CA ARG A 295 -14.46 -18.86 -14.26
C ARG A 295 -13.59 -17.77 -13.66
N MET A 296 -12.59 -17.30 -14.40
CA MET A 296 -11.74 -16.18 -13.96
C MET A 296 -12.60 -14.94 -13.69
N ARG A 297 -13.49 -14.57 -14.60
CA ARG A 297 -14.40 -13.43 -14.43
C ARG A 297 -15.24 -13.54 -13.15
N ARG A 298 -15.88 -14.70 -12.93
CA ARG A 298 -16.69 -14.91 -11.72
C ARG A 298 -15.85 -14.84 -10.45
N ALA A 299 -14.64 -15.39 -10.46
CA ALA A 299 -13.73 -15.29 -9.32
C ALA A 299 -13.31 -13.83 -9.04
N PHE A 300 -13.02 -13.05 -10.10
CA PHE A 300 -12.72 -11.63 -10.00
C PHE A 300 -13.87 -10.81 -9.42
N LEU A 301 -15.11 -11.05 -9.88
CA LEU A 301 -16.29 -10.37 -9.36
C LEU A 301 -16.51 -10.67 -7.87
N ARG A 302 -16.28 -11.92 -7.44
CA ARG A 302 -16.39 -12.28 -6.01
C ARG A 302 -15.30 -11.66 -5.15
N ALA A 303 -14.07 -11.57 -5.66
CA ALA A 303 -12.92 -11.14 -4.87
C ALA A 303 -12.72 -9.62 -4.86
N TYR A 304 -12.93 -8.96 -6.00
CA TYR A 304 -12.59 -7.55 -6.21
C TYR A 304 -13.81 -6.67 -6.57
N GLY A 305 -15.00 -7.25 -6.70
CA GLY A 305 -16.21 -6.52 -7.14
C GLY A 305 -16.17 -6.05 -8.61
N ALA A 306 -15.09 -6.31 -9.33
CA ALA A 306 -14.87 -5.88 -10.70
C ALA A 306 -14.35 -7.01 -11.57
N GLY A 307 -14.71 -7.01 -12.86
CA GLY A 307 -14.26 -8.00 -13.83
C GLY A 307 -12.83 -7.72 -14.34
N PRO A 308 -12.15 -8.72 -14.96
CA PRO A 308 -10.77 -8.59 -15.44
C PRO A 308 -10.53 -7.40 -16.39
N ARG A 309 -11.51 -7.08 -17.25
CA ARG A 309 -11.45 -5.92 -18.16
C ARG A 309 -11.41 -4.60 -17.41
N SER A 310 -12.26 -4.45 -16.41
CA SER A 310 -12.35 -3.24 -15.58
C SER A 310 -11.07 -3.05 -14.77
N VAL A 311 -10.53 -4.14 -14.22
CA VAL A 311 -9.24 -4.12 -13.51
C VAL A 311 -8.10 -3.66 -14.42
N ARG A 312 -8.01 -4.18 -15.65
CA ARG A 312 -7.01 -3.74 -16.64
C ARG A 312 -7.14 -2.25 -16.97
N ALA A 313 -8.35 -1.76 -17.21
CA ALA A 313 -8.58 -0.35 -17.53
C ALA A 313 -8.18 0.60 -16.38
N GLY A 314 -8.29 0.15 -15.13
CA GLY A 314 -7.88 0.91 -13.95
C GLY A 314 -6.37 0.97 -13.68
N ALA A 315 -5.55 0.20 -14.42
CA ALA A 315 -4.11 0.03 -14.17
C ALA A 315 -3.19 1.08 -14.85
N GLY A 316 -3.71 1.97 -15.69
CA GLY A 316 -2.91 2.99 -16.40
C GLY A 316 -2.21 2.47 -17.68
N PRO A 317 -1.55 3.35 -18.45
CA PRO A 317 -1.42 3.24 -19.92
C PRO A 317 -0.44 2.18 -20.46
N ILE A 318 0.07 1.26 -19.63
CA ILE A 318 0.84 0.11 -20.16
C ILE A 318 -0.09 -0.88 -20.88
N ALA A 319 -1.37 -0.95 -20.48
CA ALA A 319 -2.29 -2.03 -20.86
C ALA A 319 -3.40 -1.66 -21.87
N ALA A 320 -3.41 -0.44 -22.45
CA ALA A 320 -4.52 0.09 -23.25
C ALA A 320 -4.18 0.52 -24.69
N GLN A 321 -3.08 0.03 -25.28
CA GLN A 321 -2.78 0.19 -26.73
C GLN A 321 -2.43 -1.16 -27.35
#